data_AF-A0A654U516-F1
#
_entry.id   AF-A0A654U516-F1
#
_cell.length_a   1.000
_cell.length_b   1.000
_cell.length_c   1.000
_cell.angle_alpha   90.00
_cell.angle_beta   90.00
_cell.angle_gamma   90.00
#
_symmetry.space_group_name_H-M   'P 1'
#
loop_
_entity.id
_entity.type
_entity.pdbx_description
1 polymer ?
#
loop_
_entity_poly.entity_id
_entity_poly.type
_entity_poly.pdbx_seq_one_letter_code
_entity_poly.pdbx_strand_id
1 'polypeptide(L)'
;MNAYAAEHLEIQTADAPQVASRIRSAGAIFVGPWSPVSLGDYCAGSNHVLPTAGCARHSSGLSVQTFLRGIHVVEYTEAALKDVSGHVITLATAEDLPAHGEAVRRRFER
;
A
#
# COMPACT_ATOMS: atom_id res chain seq x y z
N MET A 1 6.79 3.63 -20.57
CA MET A 1 5.51 3.35 -19.88
C MET A 1 5.59 3.63 -18.39
N ASN A 2 6.46 3.00 -17.60
CA ASN A 2 6.51 3.21 -16.14
C ASN A 2 6.64 4.69 -15.70
N ALA A 3 7.45 5.50 -16.37
CA ALA A 3 7.57 6.93 -16.05
C ALA A 3 6.33 7.75 -16.44
N TYR A 4 5.60 7.33 -17.47
CA TYR A 4 4.39 7.98 -17.95
C TYR A 4 3.17 7.63 -17.09
N ALA A 5 3.12 6.40 -16.57
CA ALA A 5 2.10 5.92 -15.63
C ALA A 5 0.67 6.17 -16.13
N ALA A 6 0.35 5.51 -17.25
CA ALA A 6 -0.95 5.63 -17.92
C ALA A 6 -2.10 5.19 -17.01
N GLU A 7 -3.27 5.81 -17.20
CA GLU A 7 -4.52 5.36 -16.61
C GLU A 7 -4.89 3.96 -17.15
N HIS A 8 -5.00 3.84 -18.48
CA HIS A 8 -5.22 2.58 -19.19
C HIS A 8 -3.99 2.25 -20.05
N LEU A 9 -3.49 1.02 -19.95
CA LEU A 9 -2.37 0.54 -20.76
C LEU A 9 -2.76 -0.72 -21.53
N GLU A 10 -2.93 -0.61 -22.85
CA GLU A 10 -3.02 -1.78 -23.73
C GLU A 10 -1.62 -2.24 -24.18
N ILE A 11 -1.41 -3.55 -24.13
CA ILE A 11 -0.16 -4.19 -24.57
C ILE A 11 -0.49 -5.15 -25.71
N GLN A 12 -0.24 -4.67 -26.92
CA GLN A 12 -0.42 -5.42 -28.16
C GLN A 12 0.95 -5.72 -28.79
N THR A 13 1.61 -6.76 -28.28
CA THR A 13 2.94 -7.21 -28.74
C THR A 13 2.96 -8.72 -28.90
N ALA A 14 3.94 -9.26 -29.64
CA ALA A 14 4.09 -10.72 -29.83
C ALA A 14 4.17 -11.51 -28.50
N ASP A 15 4.84 -10.95 -27.47
CA ASP A 15 4.89 -11.52 -26.11
C ASP A 15 4.28 -10.56 -25.09
N ALA A 16 2.97 -10.27 -25.25
CA ALA A 16 2.24 -9.35 -24.38
C ALA A 16 2.32 -9.70 -22.88
N PRO A 17 2.22 -10.98 -22.45
CA PRO A 17 2.37 -11.33 -21.04
C PRO A 17 3.75 -10.96 -20.47
N GLN A 18 4.84 -11.22 -21.21
CA GLN A 18 6.18 -10.87 -20.76
C GLN A 18 6.37 -9.35 -20.69
N VAL A 19 5.85 -8.59 -21.64
CA VAL A 19 5.90 -7.13 -21.60
C VAL A 19 5.08 -6.58 -20.41
N ALA A 20 3.88 -7.11 -20.17
CA ALA A 20 3.02 -6.73 -19.05
C ALA A 20 3.71 -6.92 -17.69
N SER A 21 4.43 -8.03 -17.50
CA SER A 21 5.16 -8.34 -16.26
C SER A 21 6.23 -7.30 -15.87
N ARG A 22 6.67 -6.46 -16.83
CA ARG A 22 7.68 -5.42 -16.61
C ARG A 22 7.08 -4.07 -16.20
N ILE A 23 5.76 -3.92 -16.29
CA ILE A 23 5.06 -2.70 -15.96
C ILE A 23 4.85 -2.60 -14.45
N ARG A 24 5.22 -1.46 -13.89
CA ARG A 24 5.11 -1.16 -12.45
C ARG A 24 4.15 0.00 -12.15
N SER A 25 3.77 0.76 -13.18
CA SER A 25 2.91 1.94 -13.02
C SER A 25 1.93 2.04 -14.18
N ALA A 26 0.70 1.63 -13.93
CA ALA A 26 -0.49 1.79 -14.78
C ALA A 26 -1.74 1.63 -13.91
N GLY A 27 -2.84 2.30 -14.23
CA GLY A 27 -4.12 2.12 -13.53
C GLY A 27 -4.73 0.74 -13.80
N ALA A 28 -4.83 0.37 -15.08
CA ALA A 28 -5.19 -0.97 -15.53
C ALA A 28 -4.34 -1.39 -16.73
N ILE A 29 -3.99 -2.68 -16.80
CA ILE A 29 -3.19 -3.25 -17.88
C ILE A 29 -4.05 -4.27 -18.64
N PHE A 30 -4.15 -4.08 -19.94
CA PHE A 30 -4.93 -4.90 -20.85
C PHE A 30 -3.96 -5.68 -21.76
N VAL A 31 -4.01 -7.01 -21.70
CA VAL A 31 -2.94 -7.86 -22.24
C VAL A 31 -3.43 -8.65 -23.45
N GLY A 32 -2.87 -8.34 -24.63
CA GLY A 32 -3.14 -9.07 -25.85
C GLY A 32 -4.40 -8.63 -26.61
N PRO A 33 -4.66 -9.22 -27.78
CA PRO A 33 -5.63 -8.71 -28.76
C PRO A 33 -7.10 -8.85 -28.34
N TRP A 34 -7.40 -9.66 -27.33
CA TRP A 34 -8.78 -9.97 -26.90
C TRP A 34 -9.17 -9.26 -25.59
N SER A 35 -8.41 -8.26 -25.18
CA SER A 35 -8.66 -7.49 -23.96
C SER A 35 -8.72 -5.99 -24.29
N PRO A 36 -9.73 -5.50 -25.03
CA PRO A 36 -9.86 -4.07 -25.28
C PRO A 36 -10.20 -3.32 -23.99
N VAL A 37 -9.84 -2.03 -23.87
CA VAL A 37 -10.21 -1.20 -22.71
C VAL A 37 -11.71 -1.25 -22.41
N SER A 38 -12.56 -1.27 -23.43
CA SER A 38 -14.02 -1.36 -23.27
C SER A 38 -14.48 -2.60 -22.51
N LEU A 39 -13.75 -3.72 -22.57
CA LEU A 39 -14.05 -4.87 -21.72
C LEU A 39 -13.90 -4.51 -20.24
N GLY A 40 -12.84 -3.79 -19.88
CA GLY A 40 -12.54 -3.31 -18.53
C GLY A 40 -13.54 -2.29 -18.00
N ASP A 41 -14.03 -1.42 -18.90
CA ASP A 41 -14.98 -0.36 -18.54
C ASP A 41 -16.37 -0.90 -18.17
N TYR A 42 -16.73 -2.09 -18.66
CA TYR A 42 -18.10 -2.59 -18.56
C TYR A 42 -18.22 -3.96 -17.86
N CYS A 43 -17.44 -4.97 -18.26
CA CYS A 43 -17.78 -6.37 -17.94
C CYS A 43 -16.61 -7.23 -17.44
N ALA A 44 -15.38 -6.73 -17.41
CA ALA A 44 -14.24 -7.50 -16.91
C ALA A 44 -14.29 -7.78 -15.40
N GLY A 45 -15.07 -6.99 -14.65
CA GLY A 45 -15.15 -7.03 -13.19
C GLY A 45 -14.14 -6.12 -12.48
N SER A 46 -13.18 -5.53 -13.20
CA SER A 46 -12.34 -4.44 -12.71
C SER A 46 -13.14 -3.15 -12.51
N ASN A 47 -12.62 -2.23 -11.69
CA ASN A 47 -13.20 -0.89 -11.54
C ASN A 47 -12.56 0.08 -12.55
N HIS A 48 -13.37 0.85 -13.29
CA HIS A 48 -12.88 1.82 -14.28
C HIS A 48 -12.58 3.21 -13.71
N VAL A 49 -12.78 3.43 -12.40
CA VAL A 49 -12.36 4.66 -11.73
C VAL A 49 -10.88 4.51 -11.40
N LEU A 50 -10.04 5.03 -12.29
CA LEU A 50 -8.59 4.84 -12.27
C LEU A 50 -7.82 6.16 -12.08
N PRO A 51 -6.57 6.11 -11.60
CA PRO A 51 -5.72 7.28 -11.47
C PRO A 51 -5.30 7.83 -12.83
N THR A 52 -5.62 9.10 -13.09
CA THR A 52 -5.27 9.82 -14.32
C THR A 52 -4.02 10.70 -14.13
N ALA A 53 -3.56 11.35 -15.21
CA ALA A 53 -2.49 12.36 -15.17
C ALA A 53 -1.18 11.91 -14.50
N GLY A 54 -0.80 10.64 -14.67
CA GLY A 54 0.43 10.07 -14.10
C GLY A 54 0.31 9.64 -12.63
N CYS A 55 -0.88 9.76 -12.02
CA CYS A 55 -1.11 9.37 -10.62
C CYS A 55 -0.94 7.87 -10.38
N ALA A 56 -0.95 7.02 -11.42
CA ALA A 56 -0.67 5.58 -11.30
C ALA A 56 0.76 5.27 -10.79
N ARG A 57 1.61 6.28 -10.55
CA ARG A 57 2.88 6.16 -9.85
C ARG A 57 2.74 5.95 -8.34
N HIS A 58 1.64 6.40 -7.74
CA HIS A 58 1.45 6.38 -6.28
C HIS A 58 0.02 6.10 -5.84
N SER A 59 -0.96 6.17 -6.74
CA SER A 59 -2.37 5.90 -6.47
C SER A 59 -2.82 4.62 -7.15
N SER A 60 -3.76 3.92 -6.51
CA SER A 60 -4.44 2.76 -7.07
C SER A 60 -5.77 3.16 -7.71
N GLY A 61 -6.31 2.29 -8.56
CA GLY A 61 -7.73 2.35 -8.94
C GLY A 61 -8.65 2.17 -7.74
N LEU A 62 -9.90 2.61 -7.88
CA LEU A 62 -10.93 2.46 -6.86
C LEU A 62 -11.13 0.98 -6.52
N SER A 63 -11.13 0.65 -5.23
CA SER A 63 -11.36 -0.71 -4.75
C SER A 63 -12.18 -0.70 -3.47
N VAL A 64 -12.58 -1.88 -3.00
CA VAL A 64 -13.24 -2.01 -1.68
C VAL A 64 -12.41 -1.39 -0.56
N GLN A 65 -11.07 -1.47 -0.65
CA GLN A 65 -10.17 -0.88 0.35
C GLN A 65 -10.31 0.64 0.45
N THR A 66 -10.71 1.32 -0.63
CA THR A 66 -10.97 2.77 -0.60
C THR A 66 -12.12 3.16 0.34
N PHE A 67 -13.05 2.24 0.57
CA PHE A 67 -14.23 2.45 1.43
C PHE A 67 -14.07 1.85 2.83
N LEU A 68 -12.94 1.20 3.10
CA LEU A 68 -12.63 0.63 4.41
C LEU A 68 -11.67 1.54 5.16
N ARG A 69 -11.67 1.42 6.49
CA ARG A 69 -10.68 2.04 7.37
C ARG A 69 -9.97 0.95 8.16
N GLY A 70 -8.65 0.85 8.01
CA GLY A 70 -7.82 0.00 8.85
C GLY A 70 -7.75 0.53 10.28
N ILE A 71 -7.93 -0.37 11.26
CA ILE A 71 -7.75 -0.07 12.68
C ILE A 71 -6.73 -1.08 13.23
N HIS A 72 -5.66 -0.57 13.85
CA HIS A 72 -4.66 -1.41 14.50
C HIS A 72 -5.06 -1.62 15.97
N VAL A 73 -5.19 -2.87 16.38
CA VAL A 73 -5.37 -3.26 17.78
C VAL A 73 -4.07 -3.90 18.25
N VAL A 74 -3.49 -3.36 19.32
CA VAL A 74 -2.21 -3.83 19.87
C VAL A 74 -2.43 -4.23 21.32
N GLU A 75 -2.14 -5.50 21.61
CA GLU A 75 -2.21 -6.09 22.95
C GLU A 75 -0.87 -6.73 23.28
N TYR A 76 -0.34 -6.46 24.46
CA TYR A 76 0.93 -6.98 24.96
C TYR A 76 0.73 -7.62 26.33
N THR A 77 1.40 -8.74 26.55
CA THR A 77 1.58 -9.27 27.90
C THR A 77 2.60 -8.43 28.65
N GLU A 78 2.58 -8.51 29.98
CA GLU A 78 3.60 -7.87 30.83
C GLU A 78 5.01 -8.30 30.44
N ALA A 79 5.23 -9.61 30.22
CA ALA A 79 6.54 -10.16 29.83
C ALA A 79 7.01 -9.57 28.48
N ALA A 80 6.14 -9.52 27.47
CA ALA A 80 6.49 -8.96 26.17
C ALA A 80 6.83 -7.46 26.26
N LEU A 81 6.09 -6.69 27.08
CA LEU A 81 6.41 -5.28 27.29
C LEU A 81 7.75 -5.11 28.02
N LYS A 82 8.03 -5.99 28.97
CA LYS A 82 9.30 -5.98 29.72
C LYS A 82 10.48 -6.22 28.80
N ASP A 83 10.37 -7.18 27.87
CA ASP A 83 11.42 -7.51 26.91
C ASP A 83 11.79 -6.34 26.00
N VAL A 84 10.82 -5.50 25.61
CA VAL A 84 11.06 -4.33 24.75
C VAL A 84 11.24 -3.01 25.50
N SER A 85 11.02 -2.99 26.82
CA SER A 85 10.98 -1.77 27.62
C SER A 85 12.25 -0.92 27.49
N GLY A 86 13.42 -1.55 27.52
CA GLY A 86 14.71 -0.87 27.36
C GLY A 86 14.86 -0.18 26.01
N HIS A 87 14.35 -0.79 24.93
CA HIS A 87 14.36 -0.18 23.59
C HIS A 87 13.45 1.04 23.53
N VAL A 88 12.23 0.94 24.06
CA VAL A 88 11.27 2.05 24.07
C VAL A 88 11.80 3.24 24.87
N ILE A 89 12.40 2.99 26.05
CA ILE A 89 13.01 4.05 26.87
C ILE A 89 14.19 4.69 26.14
N THR A 90 15.07 3.88 25.53
CA THR A 90 16.23 4.39 24.80
C THR A 90 15.82 5.30 23.64
N LEU A 91 14.82 4.89 22.86
CA LEU A 91 14.29 5.69 21.75
C LEU A 91 13.63 6.96 22.26
N ALA A 92 12.79 6.87 23.31
CA ALA A 92 12.14 8.04 23.90
C ALA A 92 13.15 9.07 24.43
N THR A 93 14.28 8.62 25.00
CA THR A 93 15.37 9.53 25.42
C THR A 93 16.08 10.16 24.22
N ALA A 94 16.37 9.37 23.17
CA ALA A 94 17.04 9.88 21.96
C ALA A 94 16.18 10.90 21.20
N GLU A 95 14.86 10.78 21.28
CA GLU A 95 13.88 11.68 20.65
C GLU A 95 13.50 12.89 21.54
N ASP A 96 14.09 13.02 22.73
CA ASP A 96 13.74 14.05 23.74
C ASP A 96 12.24 14.03 24.13
N LEU A 97 11.68 12.82 24.23
CA LEU A 97 10.30 12.53 24.62
C LEU A 97 10.24 11.76 25.96
N PRO A 98 10.75 12.33 27.08
CA PRO A 98 10.91 11.60 28.33
C PRO A 98 9.60 11.01 28.87
N ALA A 99 8.46 11.68 28.65
CA ALA A 99 7.15 11.16 29.06
C ALA A 99 6.78 9.80 28.43
N HIS A 100 7.27 9.49 27.22
CA HIS A 100 7.00 8.21 26.56
C HIS A 100 7.76 7.06 27.24
N GLY A 101 9.04 7.28 27.56
CA GLY A 101 9.83 6.31 28.32
C GLY A 101 9.33 6.14 29.75
N GLU A 102 8.98 7.24 30.40
CA GLU A 102 8.38 7.23 31.74
C GLU A 102 7.07 6.45 31.79
N ALA A 103 6.22 6.54 30.77
CA ALA A 103 5.01 5.74 30.70
C ALA A 103 5.32 4.24 30.78
N VAL A 104 6.36 3.76 30.09
CA VAL A 104 6.78 2.36 30.16
C VAL A 104 7.37 2.04 31.53
N ARG A 105 8.28 2.89 32.02
CA ARG A 105 8.97 2.70 33.31
C ARG A 105 7.99 2.57 34.48
N ARG A 106 6.97 3.43 34.53
CA ARG A 106 5.91 3.45 35.55
C ARG A 106 5.04 2.19 35.62
N ARG A 107 5.08 1.32 34.59
CA ARG A 107 4.35 0.04 34.63
C ARG A 107 5.07 -1.04 35.44
N PHE A 108 6.36 -0.87 35.71
CA PHE A 108 7.20 -1.84 36.43
C PHE A 108 7.69 -1.33 37.79
N GLU A 109 7.51 -0.04 38.05
CA GLU A 109 7.88 0.61 39.31
C GLU A 109 6.64 0.90 40.14
N ARG A 110 6.69 0.60 41.44
CA ARG A 110 5.65 0.99 42.40
C ARG A 110 5.89 2.39 42.93
#